data_AF-A0A975FY29-F1
#
_entry.id   AF-A0A975FY29-F1
#
_cell.length_a   1.000
_cell.length_b   1.000
_cell.length_c   1.000
_cell.angle_alpha   90.00
_cell.angle_beta   90.00
_cell.angle_gamma   90.00
#
_symmetry.space_group_name_H-M   'P 1'
#
loop_
_entity.id
_entity.type
_entity.pdbx_description
1 polymer ?
#
loop_
_entity_poly.entity_id
_entity_poly.type
_entity_poly.pdbx_seq_one_letter_code
_entity_poly.pdbx_strand_id
1 'polypeptide(L)'
;MTNATGAVPPTVGAAHEDRTLPAVVYALYAFQAVAWGVPALIGLLIAYVGLQTAGPKMRTHFVFQVRTAWMAVAWGLLGTVLMIVGGVLSIVLIGIPVVQLGFAILSLIYVWVIARCIAGAIHLAQDLAYPRPRSWLV
;
A
#
# COMPACT_ATOMS: atom_id res chain seq x y z
N MET A 1 -10.07 -59.33 7.57
CA MET A 1 -10.37 -58.25 6.61
C MET A 1 -10.34 -56.95 7.40
N THR A 2 -9.20 -56.28 7.40
CA THR A 2 -8.95 -55.04 8.15
C THR A 2 -9.58 -53.87 7.40
N ASN A 3 -10.63 -53.26 7.98
CA ASN A 3 -11.20 -52.02 7.49
C ASN A 3 -10.20 -50.89 7.73
N ALA A 4 -9.55 -50.42 6.67
CA ALA A 4 -8.80 -49.18 6.67
C ALA A 4 -9.79 -48.01 6.79
N THR A 5 -10.06 -47.58 8.01
CA THR A 5 -10.62 -46.25 8.29
C THR A 5 -9.69 -45.24 7.65
N GLY A 6 -10.14 -44.65 6.54
CA GLY A 6 -9.52 -43.49 5.93
C GLY A 6 -9.51 -42.36 6.95
N ALA A 7 -8.40 -42.21 7.66
CA ALA A 7 -8.11 -41.01 8.41
C ALA A 7 -8.01 -39.89 7.36
N VAL A 8 -9.10 -39.12 7.22
CA VAL A 8 -9.03 -37.79 6.62
C VAL A 8 -7.93 -37.09 7.41
N PRO A 9 -6.79 -36.73 6.79
CA PRO A 9 -5.75 -36.01 7.51
C PRO A 9 -6.42 -34.77 8.12
N PRO A 10 -6.12 -34.40 9.38
CA PRO A 10 -6.62 -33.15 9.91
C PRO A 10 -6.26 -32.09 8.88
N THR A 11 -7.28 -31.45 8.28
CA THR A 11 -7.07 -30.27 7.44
C THR A 11 -6.24 -29.36 8.31
N VAL A 12 -4.92 -29.27 8.03
CA VAL A 12 -3.97 -28.52 8.83
C VAL A 12 -4.64 -27.20 9.09
N GLY A 13 -5.06 -26.99 10.35
CA GLY A 13 -5.98 -25.92 10.70
C GLY A 13 -5.42 -24.65 10.10
N ALA A 14 -6.24 -23.92 9.34
CA ALA A 14 -5.86 -22.72 8.59
C ALA A 14 -4.72 -21.99 9.31
N ALA A 15 -3.49 -22.23 8.85
CA ALA A 15 -2.31 -21.82 9.59
C ALA A 15 -2.41 -20.30 9.76
N HIS A 16 -2.22 -19.80 10.98
CA HIS A 16 -2.22 -18.37 11.21
C HIS A 16 -1.11 -17.76 10.35
N GLU A 17 -1.50 -17.08 9.27
CA GLU A 17 -0.54 -16.43 8.38
C GLU A 17 0.08 -15.24 9.13
N ASP A 18 1.38 -15.03 8.98
CA ASP A 18 2.06 -13.92 9.67
C ASP A 18 1.52 -12.56 9.18
N ARG A 19 0.93 -11.81 10.11
CA ARG A 19 0.35 -10.49 9.88
C ARG A 19 1.31 -9.35 10.16
N THR A 20 2.48 -9.64 10.72
CA THR A 20 3.44 -8.64 11.17
C THR A 20 4.01 -7.87 10.00
N LEU A 21 4.49 -8.57 8.97
CA LEU A 21 5.05 -7.94 7.76
C LEU A 21 4.06 -7.04 7.02
N PRO A 22 2.83 -7.47 6.68
CA PRO A 22 1.88 -6.57 6.03
C PRO A 22 1.47 -5.39 6.92
N ALA A 23 1.40 -5.55 8.25
CA ALA A 23 1.17 -4.44 9.17
C ALA A 23 2.31 -3.41 9.14
N VAL A 24 3.56 -3.88 9.13
CA VAL A 24 4.75 -3.02 9.00
C VAL A 24 4.71 -2.22 7.70
N VAL A 25 4.32 -2.83 6.57
CA VAL A 25 4.20 -2.10 5.30
C VAL A 25 3.14 -0.99 5.38
N TYR A 26 1.98 -1.25 5.98
CA TYR A 26 0.97 -0.21 6.19
C TYR A 26 1.48 0.95 7.05
N ALA A 27 2.24 0.65 8.10
CA ALA A 27 2.87 1.67 8.91
C ALA A 27 3.90 2.48 8.11
N LEU A 28 4.79 1.83 7.37
CA LEU A 28 5.80 2.49 6.53
C LEU A 28 5.16 3.43 5.50
N TYR A 29 4.06 3.02 4.88
CA TYR A 29 3.33 3.87 3.94
C TYR A 29 2.64 5.05 4.61
N ALA A 30 2.11 4.89 5.83
CA ALA A 30 1.53 6.01 6.57
C ALA A 30 2.58 7.09 6.92
N PHE A 31 3.80 6.68 7.25
CA PHE A 31 4.92 7.57 7.58
C PHE A 31 5.71 8.07 6.36
N GLN A 32 5.30 7.76 5.12
CA GLN A 32 6.10 8.10 3.94
C GLN A 32 6.43 9.60 3.80
N ALA A 33 5.51 10.48 4.22
CA ALA A 33 5.66 11.92 4.06
C ALA A 33 6.71 12.53 5.00
N VAL A 34 6.95 11.90 6.16
CA VAL A 34 7.88 12.39 7.18
C VAL A 34 9.34 12.25 6.72
N ALA A 35 9.63 11.22 5.94
CA ALA A 35 10.97 10.90 5.47
C ALA A 35 11.08 10.95 3.93
N TRP A 36 10.41 11.92 3.31
CA TRP A 36 10.59 12.25 1.88
C TRP A 36 10.38 11.06 0.93
N GLY A 37 9.46 10.15 1.26
CA GLY A 37 9.13 8.98 0.43
C GLY A 37 10.07 7.78 0.58
N VAL A 38 11.17 7.88 1.35
CA VAL A 38 12.07 6.73 1.60
C VAL A 38 11.34 5.53 2.23
N PRO A 39 10.44 5.69 3.22
CA PRO A 39 9.69 4.58 3.79
C PRO A 39 8.81 3.86 2.77
N ALA A 40 8.33 4.55 1.72
CA ALA A 40 7.53 3.94 0.67
C ALA A 40 8.35 2.94 -0.17
N LEU A 41 9.63 3.21 -0.41
CA LEU A 41 10.52 2.29 -1.12
C LEU A 41 10.80 1.03 -0.29
N ILE A 42 11.08 1.20 1.01
CA ILE A 42 11.30 0.07 1.93
C ILE A 42 10.03 -0.78 2.03
N GLY A 43 8.86 -0.15 2.21
CA GLY A 43 7.59 -0.85 2.26
C GLY A 43 7.28 -1.59 0.95
N LEU A 44 7.60 -1.00 -0.20
CA LEU A 44 7.44 -1.64 -1.51
C LEU A 44 8.32 -2.88 -1.67
N LEU A 45 9.58 -2.80 -1.25
CA LEU A 45 10.49 -3.94 -1.26
C LEU A 45 9.93 -5.08 -0.40
N ILE A 46 9.53 -4.79 0.84
CA ILE A 46 8.94 -5.78 1.74
C ILE A 46 7.67 -6.39 1.12
N ALA A 47 6.83 -5.57 0.49
CA ALA A 47 5.60 -6.07 -0.13
C ALA A 47 5.87 -7.03 -1.30
N TYR A 48 6.86 -6.74 -2.15
CA TYR A 48 7.26 -7.63 -3.24
C TYR A 48 7.84 -8.95 -2.75
N VAL A 49 8.65 -8.93 -1.70
CA VAL A 49 9.18 -10.15 -1.08
C VAL A 49 8.04 -10.95 -0.43
N GLY A 50 7.16 -10.27 0.31
CA GLY A 50 5.99 -10.88 0.95
C GLY A 50 5.02 -11.54 -0.04
N LEU A 51 4.92 -11.03 -1.27
CA LEU A 51 4.13 -11.64 -2.35
C LEU A 51 4.55 -13.06 -2.71
N GLN A 52 5.82 -13.43 -2.47
CA GLN A 52 6.37 -14.74 -2.78
C GLN A 52 6.22 -15.74 -1.62
N THR A 53 6.14 -15.25 -0.38
CA THR A 53 6.19 -16.07 0.83
C THR A 53 4.85 -16.15 1.57
N ALA A 54 3.92 -15.24 1.28
CA ALA A 54 2.65 -15.13 1.98
C ALA A 54 1.64 -16.22 1.60
N GLY A 55 0.84 -16.62 2.58
CA GLY A 55 -0.35 -17.44 2.34
C GLY A 55 -1.46 -16.68 1.61
N PRO A 56 -2.55 -17.37 1.23
CA PRO A 56 -3.63 -16.81 0.42
C PRO A 56 -4.24 -15.51 0.98
N LYS A 57 -4.40 -15.38 2.30
CA LYS A 57 -4.99 -14.18 2.90
C LYS A 57 -4.02 -13.00 2.83
N MET A 58 -2.81 -13.15 3.34
CA MET A 58 -1.79 -12.09 3.42
C MET A 58 -1.33 -11.64 2.04
N ARG A 59 -1.34 -12.55 1.05
CA ARG A 59 -1.05 -12.19 -0.34
C ARG A 59 -2.00 -11.12 -0.88
N THR A 60 -3.26 -11.07 -0.46
CA THR A 60 -4.19 -10.02 -0.88
C THR A 60 -3.78 -8.63 -0.36
N HIS A 61 -3.27 -8.54 0.87
CA HIS A 61 -2.74 -7.30 1.43
C HIS A 61 -1.50 -6.83 0.68
N PHE A 62 -0.56 -7.73 0.38
CA PHE A 62 0.64 -7.37 -0.38
C PHE A 62 0.34 -6.89 -1.81
N VAL A 63 -0.62 -7.52 -2.51
CA VAL A 63 -1.08 -7.03 -3.82
C VAL A 63 -1.66 -5.62 -3.71
N PHE A 64 -2.47 -5.37 -2.69
CA PHE A 64 -3.05 -4.04 -2.45
C PHE A 64 -1.99 -2.99 -2.11
N GLN A 65 -0.99 -3.35 -1.30
CA GLN A 65 0.13 -2.49 -0.92
C GLN A 65 1.00 -2.13 -2.12
N VAL A 66 1.45 -3.11 -2.92
CA VAL A 66 2.25 -2.86 -4.13
C VAL A 66 1.52 -1.92 -5.07
N ARG A 67 0.21 -2.13 -5.27
CA ARG A 67 -0.59 -1.24 -6.10
C ARG A 67 -0.63 0.18 -5.56
N THR A 68 -0.89 0.33 -4.25
CA THR A 68 -0.94 1.63 -3.57
C THR A 68 0.39 2.37 -3.71
N ALA A 69 1.51 1.68 -3.59
CA ALA A 69 2.84 2.24 -3.78
C ALA A 69 3.02 2.82 -5.18
N TRP A 70 2.70 2.06 -6.23
CA TRP A 70 2.85 2.53 -7.61
C TRP A 70 1.93 3.71 -7.93
N MET A 71 0.71 3.72 -7.39
CA MET A 71 -0.19 4.87 -7.53
C MET A 71 0.38 6.09 -6.80
N ALA A 72 0.87 5.92 -5.57
CA ALA A 72 1.51 6.99 -4.81
C ALA A 72 2.76 7.54 -5.50
N VAL A 73 3.59 6.68 -6.10
CA VAL A 73 4.76 7.07 -6.90
C VAL A 73 4.34 7.85 -8.14
N ALA A 74 3.37 7.37 -8.92
CA ALA A 74 2.93 8.05 -10.14
C ALA A 74 2.36 9.45 -9.86
N TRP A 75 1.44 9.57 -8.90
CA TRP A 75 0.83 10.85 -8.52
C TRP A 75 1.81 11.75 -7.75
N GLY A 76 2.69 11.17 -6.94
CA GLY A 76 3.75 11.88 -6.22
C GLY A 76 4.77 12.49 -7.17
N LEU A 77 5.20 11.76 -8.20
CA LEU A 77 6.06 12.27 -9.25
C LEU A 77 5.38 13.38 -10.05
N LEU A 78 4.12 13.20 -10.44
CA LEU A 78 3.34 14.24 -11.14
C LEU A 78 3.25 15.53 -10.32
N GLY A 79 2.86 15.43 -9.04
CA GLY A 79 2.78 16.58 -8.15
C GLY A 79 4.14 17.26 -7.95
N THR A 80 5.22 16.49 -7.81
CA THR A 80 6.59 17.02 -7.67
C THR A 80 7.03 17.75 -8.93
N VAL A 81 6.76 17.22 -10.12
CA VAL A 81 7.07 17.88 -11.40
C VAL A 81 6.29 19.20 -11.52
N LEU A 82 5.01 19.22 -11.16
CA LEU A 82 4.21 20.44 -11.15
C LEU A 82 4.76 21.49 -10.17
N MET A 83 5.23 21.07 -8.99
CA MET A 83 5.86 21.96 -8.02
C MET A 83 7.16 22.56 -8.57
N ILE A 84 8.01 21.76 -9.24
CA ILE A 84 9.27 22.24 -9.82
C ILE A 84 9.00 23.22 -10.97
N VAL A 85 8.17 22.82 -11.95
CA VAL A 85 7.83 23.65 -13.11
C VAL A 85 7.11 24.92 -12.67
N GLY A 86 6.11 24.79 -11.80
CA GLY A 86 5.39 25.92 -11.22
C GLY A 86 6.31 26.85 -10.43
N GLY A 87 7.28 26.31 -9.70
CA GLY A 87 8.28 27.08 -8.97
C GLY A 87 9.13 27.94 -9.90
N VAL A 88 9.62 27.38 -11.01
CA VAL A 88 10.37 28.12 -12.02
C VAL A 88 9.51 29.21 -12.67
N LEU A 89 8.27 28.89 -13.06
CA LEU A 89 7.34 29.86 -13.67
C LEU A 89 6.91 30.96 -12.69
N SER A 90 6.99 30.71 -11.37
CA SER A 90 6.64 31.70 -10.35
C SER A 90 7.60 32.89 -10.30
N ILE A 91 8.82 32.75 -10.86
CA ILE A 91 9.77 33.86 -11.01
C ILE A 91 9.14 35.01 -11.83
N VAL A 92 8.25 34.69 -12.76
CA VAL A 92 7.52 35.66 -13.61
C VAL A 92 6.06 35.80 -13.18
N LEU A 93 5.72 35.39 -11.95
CA LEU A 93 4.38 35.45 -11.33
C LEU A 93 3.27 34.62 -12.00
N ILE A 94 3.56 33.88 -13.07
CA ILE A 94 2.57 33.03 -13.77
C ILE A 94 2.49 31.60 -13.21
N GLY A 95 3.49 31.16 -12.44
CA GLY A 95 3.58 29.79 -11.92
C GLY A 95 2.81 29.51 -10.64
N ILE A 96 2.34 30.54 -9.93
CA ILE A 96 1.60 30.41 -8.66
C ILE A 96 0.42 29.42 -8.74
N PRO A 97 -0.49 29.49 -9.73
CA PRO A 97 -1.57 28.51 -9.84
C PRO A 97 -1.09 27.08 -10.08
N VAL A 98 0.04 26.90 -10.76
CA VAL A 98 0.64 25.58 -11.04
C VAL A 98 1.20 24.97 -9.75
N VAL A 99 1.86 25.77 -8.92
CA VAL A 99 2.35 25.34 -7.59
C VAL A 99 1.19 24.96 -6.68
N GLN A 100 0.12 25.77 -6.65
CA GLN A 100 -1.08 25.45 -5.86
C GLN A 100 -1.72 24.12 -6.29
N LEU A 101 -1.78 23.86 -7.60
CA LEU A 101 -2.26 22.60 -8.14
C LEU A 101 -1.36 21.43 -7.75
N GLY A 102 -0.03 21.57 -7.88
CA GLY A 102 0.93 20.56 -7.46
C GLY A 102 0.78 20.20 -5.98
N PHE A 103 0.67 21.21 -5.11
CA PHE A 103 0.45 21.02 -3.68
C PHE A 103 -0.88 20.33 -3.37
N ALA A 104 -1.97 20.72 -4.05
CA ALA A 104 -3.27 20.09 -3.90
C ALA A 104 -3.23 18.59 -4.29
N ILE A 105 -2.60 18.25 -5.41
CA ILE A 105 -2.44 16.86 -5.86
C ILE A 105 -1.65 16.04 -4.84
N LEU A 106 -0.51 16.56 -4.35
CA LEU A 106 0.33 15.90 -3.35
C LEU A 106 -0.41 15.68 -2.03
N SER A 107 -1.24 16.64 -1.60
CA SER A 107 -2.04 16.54 -0.40
C SER A 107 -3.16 15.49 -0.54
N LEU A 108 -3.86 15.50 -1.67
CA LEU A 108 -4.94 14.55 -1.97
C LEU A 108 -4.42 13.12 -2.05
N ILE A 109 -3.29 12.88 -2.73
CA ILE A 109 -2.70 11.54 -2.79
C ILE A 109 -2.24 11.09 -1.41
N TYR A 110 -1.70 11.98 -0.58
CA TYR A 110 -1.29 11.63 0.78
C TYR A 110 -2.47 11.17 1.64
N VAL A 111 -3.55 11.95 1.69
CA VAL A 111 -4.78 11.59 2.41
C VAL A 111 -5.34 10.26 1.88
N TRP A 112 -5.33 10.07 0.58
CA TRP A 112 -5.79 8.83 -0.04
C TRP A 112 -4.92 7.62 0.32
N VAL A 113 -3.59 7.75 0.39
CA VAL A 113 -2.68 6.67 0.84
C VAL A 113 -3.00 6.29 2.29
N ILE A 114 -3.20 7.30 3.16
CA ILE A 114 -3.58 7.07 4.56
C ILE A 114 -4.91 6.32 4.66
N ALA A 115 -5.94 6.76 3.93
CA ALA A 115 -7.24 6.09 3.91
C ALA A 115 -7.13 4.62 3.50
N ARG A 116 -6.29 4.31 2.50
CA ARG A 116 -6.02 2.93 2.08
C ARG A 116 -5.25 2.13 3.11
N CYS A 117 -4.27 2.73 3.78
CA CYS A 117 -3.53 2.06 4.85
C CYS A 117 -4.46 1.73 6.02
N ILE A 118 -5.36 2.64 6.41
CA ILE A 118 -6.36 2.40 7.45
C ILE A 118 -7.30 1.26 7.05
N ALA A 119 -7.88 1.31 5.85
CA ALA A 119 -8.79 0.27 5.39
C ALA A 119 -8.11 -1.11 5.30
N GLY A 120 -6.88 -1.15 4.80
CA GLY A 120 -6.08 -2.36 4.76
C GLY A 120 -5.73 -2.91 6.15
N ALA A 121 -5.37 -2.02 7.08
CA ALA A 121 -5.05 -2.36 8.46
C ALA A 121 -6.29 -2.87 9.24
N ILE A 122 -7.49 -2.32 8.98
CA ILE A 122 -8.73 -2.80 9.58
C ILE A 122 -9.00 -4.26 9.18
N HIS A 123 -8.91 -4.59 7.89
CA HIS A 123 -9.12 -5.97 7.41
C HIS A 123 -8.05 -6.91 7.96
N LEU A 124 -6.80 -6.44 8.06
CA LEU A 124 -5.69 -7.21 8.63
C LEU A 124 -5.90 -7.50 10.13
N ALA A 125 -6.38 -6.50 10.88
CA ALA A 125 -6.72 -6.65 12.30
C ALA A 125 -7.83 -7.68 12.51
N GLN A 126 -8.78 -7.78 11.56
CA GLN A 126 -9.86 -8.75 11.56
C GLN A 126 -9.45 -10.16 11.06
N ASP A 127 -8.19 -10.38 10.68
CA ASP A 127 -7.71 -11.64 10.07
C ASP A 127 -8.48 -12.03 8.79
N LEU A 128 -8.97 -11.02 8.07
CA LEU A 128 -9.70 -11.18 6.81
C LEU A 128 -8.77 -10.92 5.63
N ALA A 129 -8.98 -11.66 4.55
CA ALA A 129 -8.38 -11.29 3.27
C ALA A 129 -8.94 -9.95 2.81
N TYR A 130 -8.12 -9.11 2.20
CA TYR A 130 -8.58 -7.86 1.63
C TYR A 130 -9.47 -8.16 0.39
N PRO A 131 -10.73 -7.70 0.36
CA PRO A 131 -11.75 -8.21 -0.56
C PRO A 131 -11.51 -7.82 -2.03
N ARG A 132 -10.90 -6.67 -2.30
CA ARG A 132 -10.67 -6.16 -3.67
C ARG A 132 -9.25 -5.64 -3.85
N PRO A 133 -8.21 -6.48 -3.83
CA PRO A 133 -6.80 -6.03 -3.81
C PRO A 133 -6.35 -5.28 -5.07
N ARG A 134 -7.16 -5.36 -6.14
CA ARG A 134 -6.97 -4.61 -7.39
C ARG A 134 -7.92 -3.42 -7.54
N SER A 135 -8.53 -2.94 -6.46
CA SER A 135 -9.37 -1.75 -6.49
C SER A 135 -8.53 -0.49 -6.74
N TRP A 136 -9.13 0.52 -7.37
CA TRP A 136 -8.60 1.89 -7.39
C TRP A 136 -9.12 2.72 -6.22
N LEU A 137 -10.17 2.27 -5.54
CA LEU A 137 -10.80 2.91 -4.38
C LEU A 137 -10.56 2.09 -3.09
N VAL A 138 -10.87 2.69 -1.93
CA VAL A 138 -10.78 2.04 -0.61
C VAL A 138 -11.46 0.67 -0.57
#